data_AF-A0A916RD68-F1
#
_entry.id   AF-A0A916RD68-F1
#
_cell.length_a   1.000
_cell.length_b   1.000
_cell.length_c   1.000
_cell.angle_alpha   90.00
_cell.angle_beta   90.00
_cell.angle_gamma   90.00
#
_symmetry.space_group_name_H-M   'P 1'
#
loop_
_entity.id
_entity.type
_entity.pdbx_description
1 polymer ?
#
loop_
_entity_poly.entity_id
_entity_poly.type
_entity_poly.pdbx_seq_one_letter_code
_entity_poly.pdbx_strand_id
1 'polypeptide(L)' 'MIFAANQNRVIFTQDRDFLRLHYAGFSHSGIAYCIKGSRSIGEILRGLILIWEVLESEDMIGKVEFL' A
#
# COMPACT_ATOMS: atom_id res chain seq x y z
N MET A 1 -1.42 0.50 10.91
CA MET A 1 -1.12 -0.85 10.37
C MET A 1 -1.85 -1.96 11.10
N ILE A 2 -1.84 -2.02 12.43
CA ILE A 2 -2.42 -3.13 13.23
C ILE A 2 -3.86 -3.46 12.82
N PHE A 3 -4.77 -2.47 12.75
CA PHE A 3 -6.16 -2.71 12.35
C PHE A 3 -6.26 -3.32 10.94
N ALA A 4 -5.56 -2.75 9.96
CA ALA A 4 -5.59 -3.26 8.59
C ALA A 4 -4.99 -4.68 8.50
N ALA A 5 -3.91 -4.95 9.22
CA ALA A 5 -3.29 -6.27 9.30
C ALA A 5 -4.24 -7.32 9.89
N ASN A 6 -4.94 -6.98 10.97
CA ASN A 6 -5.96 -7.85 11.57
C ASN A 6 -7.19 -8.10 10.68
N GLN A 7 -7.33 -7.33 9.60
CA GLN A 7 -8.42 -7.46 8.63
C GLN A 7 -7.92 -7.99 7.28
N ASN A 8 -6.65 -8.37 7.16
CA ASN A 8 -5.98 -8.74 5.90
C ASN A 8 -6.19 -7.68 4.80
N ARG A 9 -6.03 -6.39 5.14
CA ARG A 9 -6.22 -5.29 4.19
C ARG A 9 -4.91 -4.59 3.86
N VAL A 10 -4.69 -4.36 2.57
CA VAL A 10 -3.65 -3.48 2.04
C VAL A 10 -3.98 -2.03 2.38
N ILE A 11 -2.96 -1.25 2.75
CA ILE A 11 -3.09 0.18 3.06
C ILE A 11 -2.62 1.00 1.87
N PHE A 12 -3.47 1.87 1.34
CA PHE A 12 -3.00 2.99 0.51
C PHE A 12 -2.56 4.17 1.41
N THR A 13 -1.41 4.76 1.12
CA THR A 13 -0.92 5.95 1.85
C THR A 13 0.01 6.81 1.00
N GLN A 14 0.09 8.09 1.35
CA GLN A 14 1.09 9.04 0.81
C GLN A 14 2.11 9.49 1.88
N ASP A 15 2.01 8.91 3.08
CA ASP A 15 2.88 9.22 4.21
C ASP A 15 4.13 8.33 4.19
N ARG A 16 5.31 8.96 4.22
CA ARG A 16 6.62 8.28 4.19
C ARG A 16 6.90 7.50 5.46
N ASP A 17 6.21 7.79 6.58
CA ASP A 17 6.41 7.05 7.82
C ASP A 17 6.01 5.57 7.69
N PHE A 18 5.09 5.24 6.78
CA PHE A 18 4.76 3.84 6.46
C PHE A 18 5.93 3.11 5.78
N LEU A 19 6.73 3.80 4.97
CA LEU A 19 7.93 3.22 4.38
C LEU A 19 9.01 2.97 5.43
N ARG A 20 9.15 3.89 6.40
CA ARG A 20 10.09 3.72 7.52
C ARG A 20 9.71 2.53 8.39
N LEU A 21 8.42 2.38 8.69
CA LEU A 21 7.90 1.25 9.45
C LEU A 21 8.06 -0.08 8.71
N HIS A 22 7.81 -0.11 7.40
CA HIS A 22 8.11 -1.27 6.56
C HIS A 22 9.60 -1.64 6.64
N TYR A 23 10.50 -0.67 6.44
CA TYR A 23 11.94 -0.88 6.53
C TYR A 23 12.41 -1.34 7.92
N ALA A 24 11.71 -0.91 8.98
CA ALA A 24 11.95 -1.36 10.35
C ALA A 24 11.41 -2.77 10.64
N GLY A 25 10.82 -3.46 9.67
CA GLY A 25 10.37 -4.85 9.79
C GLY A 25 8.99 -5.04 10.45
N PHE A 26 8.17 -3.99 10.51
CA PHE A 26 6.81 -4.13 11.03
C PHE A 26 5.93 -4.96 10.08
N SER A 27 5.22 -5.95 10.62
CA SER A 27 4.29 -6.76 9.85
C SER A 27 3.09 -5.95 9.33
N HIS A 28 2.72 -6.18 8.07
CA HIS A 28 1.54 -5.61 7.43
C HIS A 28 1.06 -6.47 6.26
N SER A 29 -0.23 -6.37 5.92
CA SER A 29 -0.82 -7.08 4.77
C SER A 29 -0.50 -6.41 3.42
N GLY A 30 0.22 -5.29 3.42
CA GLY A 30 0.71 -4.62 2.21
C GLY A 30 0.53 -3.11 2.26
N ILE A 31 1.35 -2.39 1.50
CA ILE A 31 1.30 -0.94 1.39
C ILE A 31 1.31 -0.56 -0.09
N ALA A 32 0.28 0.13 -0.57
CA ALA A 32 0.31 0.87 -1.83
C ALA A 32 0.72 2.33 -1.52
N TYR A 33 1.87 2.75 -2.02
CA TYR A 33 2.45 4.05 -1.71
C TYR A 33 2.43 4.98 -2.93
N CYS A 34 2.04 6.23 -2.73
CA CYS A 34 2.15 7.28 -3.76
C CYS A 34 2.83 8.52 -3.18
N ILE A 35 3.71 9.16 -3.96
CA ILE A 35 4.31 10.43 -3.55
C ILE A 35 3.21 11.50 -3.49
N LYS A 36 3.12 12.23 -2.38
CA LYS A 36 2.10 13.26 -2.21
C LYS A 36 2.21 14.32 -3.31
N GLY A 37 1.11 14.55 -4.02
CA GLY A 37 1.01 15.56 -5.09
C GLY A 37 1.63 15.14 -6.43
N SER A 38 2.18 13.93 -6.58
CA SER A 38 2.77 13.49 -7.84
C SER A 38 1.74 13.00 -8.87
N ARG A 39 0.49 12.78 -8.46
CA ARG A 39 -0.58 12.22 -9.28
C ARG A 39 -1.92 12.87 -8.97
N SER A 40 -2.77 12.98 -9.98
CA SER A 40 -4.19 13.28 -9.82
C SER A 40 -4.92 12.12 -9.14
N ILE A 41 -6.09 12.41 -8.57
CA ILE A 41 -6.95 11.39 -7.94
C ILE A 41 -7.31 10.29 -8.94
N GLY A 42 -7.59 10.64 -10.21
CA GLY A 42 -7.91 9.66 -11.24
C GLY A 42 -6.75 8.72 -11.56
N GLU A 43 -5.51 9.21 -11.55
CA GLU A 43 -4.32 8.36 -11.73
C GLU A 43 -4.06 7.45 -10.53
N ILE A 44 -4.30 7.95 -9.32
CA ILE A 44 -4.22 7.13 -8.09
C ILE A 44 -5.24 5.99 -8.16
N LEU A 45 -6.51 6.30 -8.48
CA LEU A 45 -7.56 5.28 -8.60
C LEU A 45 -7.22 4.22 -9.65
N ARG A 46 -6.78 4.63 -10.84
CA ARG A 46 -6.38 3.67 -11.89
C ARG A 46 -5.24 2.75 -11.46
N GLY A 47 -4.23 3.29 -10.79
CA GLY A 47 -3.12 2.48 -10.27
C GLY A 47 -3.56 1.50 -9.18
N LEU A 48 -4.45 1.94 -8.27
CA LEU A 48 -4.99 1.07 -7.23
C LEU A 48 -5.87 -0.05 -7.81
N ILE A 49 -6.67 0.25 -8.84
CA ILE A 49 -7.45 -0.76 -9.56
C ILE A 49 -6.51 -1.78 -10.23
N LEU A 50 -5.44 -1.32 -10.91
CA LEU A 50 -4.48 -2.22 -11.54
C LEU A 50 -3.80 -3.15 -10.54
N ILE A 51 -3.37 -2.63 -9.37
CA ILE A 51 -2.80 -3.45 -8.30
C ILE A 51 -3.82 -4.52 -7.86
N TRP A 52 -5.09 -4.13 -7.67
CA TRP A 52 -6.14 -5.06 -7.27
C TRP A 52 -6.49 -6.10 -8.34
N GLU A 53 -6.37 -5.77 -9.63
CA GLU A 53 -6.62 -6.71 -10.73
C GLU A 53 -5.51 -7.77 -10.89
N VAL A 54 -4.29 -7.47 -10.42
CA VAL A 54 -3.10 -8.29 -10.68
C VAL A 54 -2.60 -9.01 -9.43
N LEU A 55 -2.85 -8.47 -8.23
CA LEU A 55 -2.35 -9.00 -6.96
C LEU A 55 -3.48 -9.28 -5.98
N GLU A 56 -3.42 -10.44 -5.35
CA GLU A 56 -4.25 -10.74 -4.18
C GLU A 56 -3.65 -10.13 -2.92
N SER A 57 -4.45 -10.03 -1.86
CA SER A 57 -4.01 -9.45 -0.58
C SER A 57 -2.85 -10.22 0.06
N GLU A 58 -2.78 -11.51 -0.21
CA GLU A 58 -1.75 -12.44 0.25
C GLU A 58 -0.42 -12.19 -0.47
N ASP A 59 -0.45 -11.83 -1.76
CA ASP A 59 0.74 -11.51 -2.55
C ASP A 59 1.43 -10.23 -2.04
N MET A 60 0.67 -9.37 -1.39
CA MET A 60 1.07 -8.06 -0.86
C MET A 60 1.63 -8.12 0.57
N ILE A 61 1.57 -9.27 1.25
CA ILE A 61 2.02 -9.38 2.65
C ILE A 61 3.48 -8.98 2.77
N GLY A 62 3.75 -8.01 3.65
CA GLY A 62 5.10 -7.49 3.88
C GLY A 62 5.71 -6.74 2.70
N LYS A 63 4.96 -6.39 1.66
CA LYS A 63 5.45 -5.66 0.47
C LYS A 63 4.94 -4.23 0.38
N VAL A 64 5.69 -3.41 -0.36
CA VAL A 64 5.31 -2.06 -0.75
C VAL A 64 5.26 -1.98 -2.27
N GLU A 65 4.10 -1.63 -2.80
CA GLU A 65 3.91 -1.32 -4.22
C GLU A 65 3.85 0.20 -4.41
N PHE A 66 4.60 0.70 -5.38
CA PHE A 66 4.62 2.12 -5.70
C PHE A 66 3.63 2.37 -6.82
N LEU A 67 2.71 3.31 -6.59
CA LEU A 67 1.82 3.79 -7.63
C LEU A 67 2.62 4.47 -8.70
#